data_AF-A0A921U037-F1
#
_entry.id   AF-A0A921U037-F1
#
_cell.length_a   1.000
_cell.length_b   1.000
_cell.length_c   1.000
_cell.angle_alpha   90.00
_cell.angle_beta   90.00
_cell.angle_gamma   90.00
#
_symmetry.space_group_name_H-M   'P 1'
#
loop_
_entity.id
_entity.type
_entity.pdbx_description
1 polymer ?
#
loop_
_entity_poly.entity_id
_entity_poly.type
_entity_poly.pdbx_seq_one_letter_code
_entity_poly.pdbx_strand_id
1 'polypeptide(L)'
;MGAEAGEPSSILSLAAAFSYGVASMAMVFVNKAVLMQYVHSMTLLTLQQIATALLIHFGQVLGMSKRKDFSLITAKKLLPVSIFYNANVGFALASLKGVNIPMYIAIKRITPLAVLVAGCMRGKGKPPTQVILSVICTATGVLIAALGDFSFDLYGYCMALTSVFFQTMYLILVEKSGAEDGLSSVDLMFYNSILSLPFLFFLIIATGEFPHSLTVLSAKADSLTFSVILAISLVMGIVLNFTMFWCTIVNSALTTTIVGVLKGVGSTTLGFVLLGGVEVHALNITGLVINTFGGVWYSYAKYKQKKKTPRKIQHDVESHAHK
;
A
#
# COMPACT_ATOMS: atom_id res chain seq x y z
N MET A 1 -15.91 -33.28 -3.48
CA MET A 1 -15.53 -32.97 -2.09
C MET A 1 -14.93 -31.57 -2.09
N GLY A 2 -15.79 -30.55 -1.96
CA GLY A 2 -15.38 -29.15 -1.96
C GLY A 2 -14.75 -28.80 -0.62
N ALA A 3 -13.50 -28.35 -0.63
CA ALA A 3 -12.86 -27.83 0.56
C ALA A 3 -13.56 -26.52 0.97
N GLU A 4 -14.26 -26.55 2.10
CA GLU A 4 -14.71 -25.36 2.81
C GLU A 4 -13.49 -24.48 3.08
N ALA A 5 -13.41 -23.33 2.40
CA ALA A 5 -12.50 -22.27 2.75
C ALA A 5 -13.01 -21.63 4.05
N GLY A 6 -12.65 -22.24 5.18
CA GLY A 6 -12.96 -21.73 6.51
C GLY A 6 -12.43 -20.30 6.64
N GLU A 7 -13.32 -19.37 7.03
CA GLU A 7 -12.94 -17.98 7.28
C GLU A 7 -11.71 -17.92 8.20
N PRO A 8 -10.71 -17.08 7.88
CA PRO A 8 -9.51 -16.98 8.67
C PRO A 8 -9.87 -16.61 10.12
N SER A 9 -9.33 -17.36 11.08
CA SER A 9 -9.47 -17.07 12.51
C SER A 9 -9.28 -15.57 12.78
N SER A 10 -10.10 -14.98 13.65
CA SER A 10 -9.97 -13.57 14.05
C SER A 10 -8.54 -13.22 14.49
N ILE A 11 -7.80 -14.21 15.01
CA ILE A 11 -6.39 -14.09 15.40
C ILE A 11 -5.49 -13.95 14.17
N LEU A 12 -5.72 -14.72 13.11
CA LEU A 12 -4.97 -14.65 11.85
C LEU A 12 -5.19 -13.31 11.15
N SER A 13 -6.44 -12.84 11.14
CA SER A 13 -6.82 -11.51 10.64
C SER A 13 -6.09 -10.39 11.37
N LEU A 14 -6.04 -10.46 12.71
CA LEU A 14 -5.34 -9.49 13.55
C LEU A 14 -3.81 -9.57 13.35
N ALA A 15 -3.25 -10.78 13.28
CA ALA A 15 -1.83 -11.00 13.06
C ALA A 15 -1.36 -10.44 11.71
N ALA A 16 -2.15 -10.63 10.64
CA ALA A 16 -1.85 -10.07 9.33
C ALA A 16 -1.88 -8.54 9.30
N ALA A 17 -2.86 -7.94 9.99
CA ALA A 17 -2.94 -6.48 10.12
C ALA A 17 -1.78 -5.91 10.96
N PHE A 18 -1.44 -6.57 12.07
CA PHE A 18 -0.34 -6.17 12.94
C PHE A 18 1.02 -6.29 12.25
N SER A 19 1.27 -7.42 11.56
CA SER A 19 2.53 -7.64 10.85
C SER A 19 2.74 -6.62 9.73
N TYR A 20 1.68 -6.29 8.97
CA TYR A 20 1.74 -5.21 7.98
C TYR A 20 2.02 -3.84 8.62
N GLY A 21 1.38 -3.53 9.75
CA GLY A 21 1.61 -2.30 10.49
C GLY A 21 3.07 -2.14 10.94
N VAL A 22 3.63 -3.18 11.57
CA VAL A 22 5.02 -3.19 12.05
C VAL A 22 6.01 -3.13 10.89
N ALA A 23 5.87 -4.01 9.89
CA ALA A 23 6.75 -4.05 8.73
C ALA A 23 6.75 -2.71 8.00
N SER A 24 5.59 -2.08 7.86
CA SER A 24 5.50 -0.80 7.18
C SER A 24 6.07 0.36 7.99
N MET A 25 5.97 0.36 9.32
CA MET A 25 6.62 1.37 10.16
C MET A 25 8.14 1.24 10.10
N ALA A 26 8.66 0.00 10.22
CA ALA A 26 10.08 -0.28 10.10
C ALA A 26 10.64 0.16 8.73
N MET A 27 9.90 -0.10 7.64
CA MET A 27 10.31 0.29 6.29
C MET A 27 10.45 1.81 6.12
N VAL A 28 9.69 2.64 6.86
CA VAL A 28 9.85 4.10 6.80
C VAL A 28 11.25 4.51 7.27
N PHE A 29 11.73 3.94 8.37
CA PHE A 29 13.07 4.23 8.89
C PHE A 29 14.17 3.72 7.97
N VAL A 30 14.01 2.51 7.44
CA VAL A 30 14.98 1.92 6.51
C VAL A 30 15.05 2.72 5.21
N ASN A 31 13.91 3.12 4.64
CA ASN A 31 13.87 3.98 3.46
C ASN A 31 14.57 5.31 3.72
N LYS A 32 14.35 5.94 4.88
CA LYS A 32 15.06 7.17 5.24
C LYS A 32 16.58 6.93 5.31
N ALA A 33 17.02 5.85 5.96
CA ALA A 33 18.44 5.52 6.06
C ALA A 33 19.10 5.30 4.69
N VAL A 34 18.38 4.68 3.74
CA VAL A 34 18.88 4.46 2.38
C VAL A 34 18.90 5.76 1.58
N LEU A 35 17.83 6.56 1.64
CA LEU A 35 17.73 7.83 0.90
C LEU A 35 18.79 8.86 1.32
N MET A 36 19.28 8.80 2.56
CA MET A 36 20.41 9.62 3.01
C MET A 36 21.74 9.27 2.32
N GLN A 37 21.86 8.06 1.73
CA GLN A 37 23.07 7.59 1.06
C GLN A 37 22.90 7.41 -0.46
N TYR A 38 21.66 7.19 -0.91
CA TYR A 38 21.33 6.89 -2.30
C TYR A 38 19.96 7.45 -2.67
N VAL A 39 19.97 8.46 -3.53
CA VAL A 39 18.78 9.28 -3.85
C VAL A 39 17.88 8.61 -4.90
N HIS A 40 18.40 7.65 -5.68
CA HIS A 40 17.71 7.03 -6.82
C HIS A 40 16.67 5.99 -6.37
N SER A 41 15.43 6.47 -6.18
CA SER A 41 14.33 5.68 -5.61
C SER A 41 13.78 4.63 -6.59
N MET A 42 13.78 4.89 -7.91
CA MET A 42 13.27 3.92 -8.88
C MET A 42 14.20 2.72 -8.99
N THR A 43 15.51 2.95 -9.02
CA THR A 43 16.52 1.89 -9.06
C THR A 43 16.45 0.97 -7.82
N LEU A 44 16.17 1.54 -6.63
CA LEU A 44 15.96 0.76 -5.41
C LEU A 44 14.72 -0.14 -5.53
N LEU A 45 13.60 0.40 -6.02
CA LEU A 45 12.37 -0.37 -6.23
C LEU A 45 12.57 -1.51 -7.23
N THR A 46 13.35 -1.30 -8.29
CA THR A 46 13.64 -2.38 -9.25
C THR A 46 14.50 -3.46 -8.65
N LEU A 47 15.51 -3.10 -7.86
CA LEU A 47 16.31 -4.07 -7.12
C LEU A 47 15.45 -4.85 -6.14
N GLN A 48 14.48 -4.21 -5.47
CA GLN A 48 13.52 -4.89 -4.61
C GLN A 48 12.66 -5.90 -5.38
N GLN A 49 12.11 -5.54 -6.54
CA GLN A 49 11.30 -6.47 -7.34
C GLN A 49 12.13 -7.63 -7.91
N ILE A 50 13.36 -7.36 -8.35
CA ILE A 50 14.30 -8.41 -8.79
C ILE A 50 14.65 -9.34 -7.63
N ALA A 51 15.03 -8.79 -6.47
CA ALA A 51 15.36 -9.58 -5.28
C ALA A 51 14.16 -10.41 -4.81
N THR A 52 12.95 -9.85 -4.88
CA THR A 52 11.71 -10.57 -4.57
C THR A 52 11.50 -11.74 -5.54
N ALA A 53 11.65 -11.52 -6.84
CA ALA A 53 11.50 -12.56 -7.85
C ALA A 53 12.54 -13.68 -7.68
N LEU A 54 13.80 -13.32 -7.44
CA LEU A 54 14.89 -14.27 -7.18
C LEU A 54 14.66 -15.07 -5.90
N LEU A 55 14.33 -14.41 -4.79
CA LEU A 55 14.09 -15.06 -3.51
C LEU A 55 12.96 -16.10 -3.62
N ILE A 56 11.87 -15.75 -4.30
CA ILE A 56 10.77 -16.69 -4.50
C ILE A 56 11.20 -17.82 -5.43
N HIS A 57 11.91 -17.54 -6.52
CA HIS A 57 12.41 -18.56 -7.45
C HIS A 57 13.34 -19.56 -6.74
N PHE A 58 14.31 -19.08 -5.98
CA PHE A 58 15.19 -19.94 -5.17
C PHE A 58 14.42 -20.70 -4.08
N GLY A 59 13.44 -20.06 -3.43
CA GLY A 59 12.57 -20.73 -2.45
C GLY A 59 11.71 -21.85 -3.05
N GLN A 60 11.36 -21.76 -4.35
CA GLN A 60 10.70 -22.85 -5.07
C GLN A 60 11.66 -24.00 -5.39
N VAL A 61 12.87 -23.68 -5.86
CA VAL A 61 13.91 -24.70 -6.16
C VAL A 61 14.31 -25.46 -4.89
N LEU A 62 14.30 -24.80 -3.74
CA LEU A 62 14.57 -25.40 -2.43
C LEU A 62 13.37 -26.15 -1.81
N GLY A 63 12.23 -26.22 -2.51
CA GLY A 63 11.05 -26.96 -2.05
C GLY A 63 10.32 -26.35 -0.84
N MET A 64 10.70 -25.15 -0.40
CA MET A 64 10.11 -24.48 0.78
C MET A 64 8.74 -23.84 0.49
N SER A 65 8.35 -23.72 -0.79
CA SER A 65 7.11 -23.07 -1.20
C SER A 65 6.31 -23.93 -2.18
N LYS A 66 5.15 -24.46 -1.74
CA LYS A 66 4.14 -25.08 -2.61
C LYS A 66 3.43 -23.99 -3.39
N ARG A 67 4.04 -23.57 -4.50
CA ARG A 67 3.45 -22.60 -5.41
C ARG A 67 2.62 -23.31 -6.49
N LYS A 68 1.56 -22.66 -6.97
CA LYS A 68 0.91 -23.06 -8.23
C LYS A 68 1.87 -22.78 -9.39
N ASP A 69 1.94 -23.69 -10.35
CA ASP A 69 2.80 -23.51 -11.53
C ASP A 69 2.53 -22.17 -12.24
N PHE A 70 3.57 -21.62 -12.86
CA PHE A 70 3.45 -20.37 -13.60
C PHE A 70 2.46 -20.56 -14.77
N SER A 71 1.30 -19.93 -14.66
CA SER A 71 0.27 -19.95 -15.68
C SER A 71 0.17 -18.59 -16.35
N LEU A 72 0.35 -18.61 -17.67
CA LEU A 72 0.26 -17.42 -18.51
C LEU A 72 -1.15 -16.80 -18.48
N ILE A 73 -2.17 -17.62 -18.20
CA ILE A 73 -3.56 -17.18 -18.02
C ILE A 73 -3.67 -16.33 -16.75
N THR A 74 -3.11 -16.81 -15.64
CA THR A 74 -3.06 -16.07 -14.37
C THR A 74 -2.22 -14.81 -14.50
N ALA A 75 -1.09 -14.87 -15.21
CA ALA A 75 -0.24 -13.71 -15.48
C ALA A 75 -1.01 -12.60 -16.23
N LYS A 76 -1.75 -12.95 -17.29
CA LYS A 76 -2.59 -11.98 -18.02
C LYS A 76 -3.70 -11.39 -17.16
N LYS A 77 -4.29 -12.19 -16.25
CA LYS A 77 -5.32 -11.72 -15.32
C LYS A 77 -4.77 -10.76 -14.26
N LEU A 78 -3.52 -10.98 -13.82
CA LEU A 78 -2.83 -10.15 -12.82
C LEU A 78 -2.06 -8.97 -13.43
N LEU A 79 -1.94 -8.89 -14.75
CA LEU A 79 -1.29 -7.79 -15.44
C LEU A 79 -1.87 -6.40 -15.08
N PRO A 80 -3.20 -6.21 -14.99
CA PRO A 80 -3.78 -4.95 -14.49
C PRO A 80 -3.37 -4.62 -13.05
N VAL A 81 -3.17 -5.62 -12.18
CA VAL A 81 -2.70 -5.41 -10.80
C VAL A 81 -1.33 -4.78 -10.80
N SER A 82 -0.42 -5.36 -11.58
CA SER A 82 0.96 -4.87 -11.67
C SER A 82 1.04 -3.50 -12.34
N ILE A 83 0.26 -3.23 -13.39
CA ILE A 83 0.21 -1.91 -14.02
C ILE A 83 -0.23 -0.85 -13.01
N PHE A 84 -1.33 -1.08 -12.28
CA PHE A 84 -1.82 -0.11 -11.30
C PHE A 84 -0.89 0.04 -10.10
N TYR A 85 -0.23 -1.04 -9.66
CA TYR A 85 0.78 -0.98 -8.61
C TYR A 85 1.93 -0.06 -9.02
N ASN A 86 2.52 -0.28 -10.19
CA ASN A 86 3.65 0.52 -10.66
C ASN A 86 3.25 1.94 -11.04
N ALA A 87 2.06 2.14 -11.61
CA ALA A 87 1.52 3.48 -11.84
C ALA A 87 1.41 4.23 -10.52
N ASN A 88 0.82 3.64 -9.48
CA ASN A 88 0.77 4.25 -8.14
C ASN A 88 2.17 4.63 -7.64
N VAL A 89 3.17 3.76 -7.79
CA VAL A 89 4.56 4.06 -7.37
C VAL A 89 5.16 5.21 -8.18
N GLY A 90 4.97 5.22 -9.50
CA GLY A 90 5.42 6.29 -10.39
C GLY A 90 4.83 7.65 -10.04
N PHE A 91 3.50 7.72 -9.95
CA PHE A 91 2.76 8.94 -9.58
C PHE A 91 3.06 9.38 -8.15
N ALA A 92 3.24 8.45 -7.22
CA ALA A 92 3.67 8.73 -5.86
C ALA A 92 5.02 9.44 -5.81
N LEU A 93 6.03 8.89 -6.50
CA LEU A 93 7.37 9.48 -6.52
C LEU A 93 7.39 10.82 -7.26
N ALA A 94 6.61 10.97 -8.33
CA ALA A 94 6.44 12.25 -9.00
C ALA A 94 5.80 13.30 -8.08
N SER A 95 4.80 12.92 -7.27
CA SER A 95 4.16 13.85 -6.33
C SER A 95 5.11 14.34 -5.22
N LEU A 96 6.06 13.52 -4.78
CA LEU A 96 7.03 13.91 -3.76
C LEU A 96 8.02 14.99 -4.23
N LYS A 97 8.11 15.26 -5.55
CA LYS A 97 8.89 16.38 -6.08
C LYS A 97 8.19 17.73 -5.92
N GLY A 98 6.85 17.74 -5.90
CA GLY A 98 6.03 18.96 -5.81
C GLY A 98 5.26 19.11 -4.50
N VAL A 99 5.19 18.07 -3.67
CA VAL A 99 4.43 18.07 -2.41
C VAL A 99 5.33 17.63 -1.27
N ASN A 100 5.29 18.37 -0.16
CA ASN A 100 6.02 17.98 1.04
C ASN A 100 5.49 16.62 1.59
N ILE A 101 6.37 15.90 2.30
CA ILE A 101 6.07 14.54 2.79
C ILE A 101 4.82 14.51 3.70
N PRO A 102 4.64 15.42 4.69
CA PRO A 102 3.44 15.45 5.52
C PRO A 102 2.15 15.58 4.71
N MET A 103 2.15 16.43 3.71
CA MET A 103 0.97 16.71 2.90
C MET A 103 0.65 15.55 1.94
N TYR A 104 1.68 14.92 1.36
CA TYR A 104 1.51 13.67 0.64
C TYR A 104 0.84 12.58 1.49
N ILE A 105 1.26 12.45 2.76
CA ILE A 105 0.66 11.51 3.71
C ILE A 105 -0.80 11.90 4.02
N ALA A 106 -1.10 13.20 4.16
CA ALA A 106 -2.46 13.70 4.37
C ALA A 106 -3.39 13.32 3.21
N ILE A 107 -2.95 13.52 1.96
CA ILE A 107 -3.68 13.11 0.75
C ILE A 107 -3.91 11.60 0.73
N LYS A 108 -2.89 10.80 1.08
CA LYS A 108 -3.00 9.33 1.15
C LYS A 108 -3.99 8.82 2.19
N ARG A 109 -4.37 9.61 3.19
CA ARG A 109 -5.42 9.23 4.14
C ARG A 109 -6.83 9.24 3.53
N ILE A 110 -6.96 9.72 2.29
CA ILE A 110 -8.18 9.59 1.48
C ILE A 110 -8.28 8.19 0.84
N THR A 111 -7.21 7.40 0.74
CA THR A 111 -7.24 6.07 0.09
C THR A 111 -8.30 5.11 0.66
N PRO A 112 -8.50 4.97 1.99
CA PRO A 112 -9.57 4.10 2.52
C PRO A 112 -10.97 4.53 2.07
N LEU A 113 -11.20 5.83 1.92
CA LEU A 113 -12.44 6.36 1.36
C LEU A 113 -12.62 5.89 -0.07
N ALA A 114 -11.61 6.09 -0.92
CA ALA A 114 -11.67 5.69 -2.31
C ALA A 114 -11.95 4.18 -2.45
N VAL A 115 -11.33 3.35 -1.60
CA VAL A 115 -11.60 1.89 -1.54
C VAL A 115 -13.04 1.61 -1.14
N LEU A 116 -13.57 2.34 -0.17
CA LEU A 116 -14.96 2.18 0.27
C LEU A 116 -15.95 2.57 -0.83
N VAL A 117 -15.79 3.73 -1.46
CA VAL A 117 -16.67 4.21 -2.54
C VAL A 117 -16.65 3.24 -3.71
N ALA A 118 -15.47 2.79 -4.13
CA ALA A 118 -15.34 1.80 -5.19
C ALA A 118 -15.97 0.45 -4.80
N GLY A 119 -15.90 0.06 -3.53
CA GLY A 119 -16.63 -1.09 -2.98
C GLY A 119 -18.15 -0.94 -3.06
N CYS A 120 -18.67 0.25 -2.73
CA CYS A 120 -20.10 0.56 -2.83
C CYS A 120 -20.60 0.57 -4.29
N MET A 121 -19.82 1.12 -5.22
CA MET A 121 -20.13 1.08 -6.66
C MET A 121 -20.18 -0.34 -7.22
N ARG A 122 -19.42 -1.27 -6.62
CA ARG A 122 -19.47 -2.71 -6.94
C ARG A 122 -20.59 -3.47 -6.23
N GLY A 123 -21.50 -2.77 -5.54
CA GLY A 123 -22.67 -3.38 -4.90
C GLY A 123 -22.49 -3.82 -3.44
N LYS A 124 -21.38 -3.49 -2.75
CA LYS A 124 -21.14 -3.89 -1.34
C LYS A 124 -22.01 -3.15 -0.29
N GLY A 125 -23.19 -2.64 -0.66
CA GLY A 125 -24.09 -1.91 0.23
C GLY A 125 -23.63 -0.49 0.57
N LYS A 126 -24.56 0.33 1.10
CA LYS A 126 -24.30 1.75 1.42
C LYS A 126 -23.50 1.87 2.74
N PRO A 127 -22.51 2.77 2.81
CA PRO A 127 -21.73 2.95 4.02
C PRO A 127 -22.54 3.72 5.08
N PRO A 128 -22.38 3.41 6.38
CA PRO A 128 -23.10 4.11 7.43
C PRO A 128 -22.67 5.57 7.57
N THR A 129 -23.59 6.41 8.07
CA THR A 129 -23.41 7.87 8.21
C THR A 129 -22.13 8.25 8.97
N GLN A 130 -21.74 7.47 9.98
CA GLN A 130 -20.49 7.67 10.74
C GLN A 130 -19.23 7.63 9.87
N VAL A 131 -19.23 6.79 8.84
CA VAL A 131 -18.11 6.70 7.89
C VAL A 131 -18.12 7.87 6.92
N ILE A 132 -19.30 8.31 6.47
CA ILE A 132 -19.43 9.49 5.60
C ILE A 132 -18.94 10.76 6.34
N LEU A 133 -19.29 10.91 7.62
CA LEU A 133 -18.85 12.07 8.42
C LEU A 133 -17.33 12.11 8.63
N SER A 134 -16.71 10.98 8.95
CA SER A 134 -15.25 10.90 9.10
C SER A 134 -14.50 11.15 7.79
N VAL A 135 -15.11 10.77 6.67
CA VAL A 135 -14.62 11.05 5.33
C VAL A 135 -14.63 12.54 5.03
N ILE A 136 -15.75 13.21 5.28
CA ILE A 136 -15.86 14.66 5.11
C ILE A 136 -14.82 15.35 5.98
N CYS A 137 -14.68 14.95 7.25
CA CYS A 137 -13.67 15.48 8.15
C CYS A 137 -12.23 15.30 7.62
N THR A 138 -11.91 14.11 7.09
CA THR A 138 -10.59 13.82 6.50
C THR A 138 -10.31 14.69 5.29
N ALA A 139 -11.29 14.83 4.38
CA ALA A 139 -11.19 15.64 3.17
C ALA A 139 -11.06 17.13 3.50
N THR A 140 -11.88 17.65 4.42
CA THR A 140 -11.79 19.02 4.92
C THR A 140 -10.41 19.29 5.54
N GLY A 141 -9.87 18.35 6.32
CA GLY A 141 -8.51 18.47 6.86
C GLY A 141 -7.43 18.57 5.78
N VAL A 142 -7.52 17.79 4.70
CA VAL A 142 -6.59 17.92 3.55
C VAL A 142 -6.74 19.28 2.88
N LEU A 143 -7.96 19.76 2.65
CA LEU A 143 -8.18 21.06 2.00
C LEU A 143 -7.63 22.21 2.86
N ILE A 144 -7.89 22.21 4.17
CA ILE A 144 -7.34 23.19 5.11
C ILE A 144 -5.81 23.11 5.13
N ALA A 145 -5.23 21.91 5.11
CA ALA A 145 -3.79 21.74 5.07
C ALA A 145 -3.17 22.27 3.77
N ALA A 146 -3.82 22.04 2.63
CA ALA A 146 -3.40 22.52 1.31
C ALA A 146 -3.42 24.05 1.23
N LEU A 147 -4.44 24.70 1.79
CA LEU A 147 -4.56 26.16 1.82
C LEU A 147 -3.46 26.82 2.65
N GLY A 148 -2.90 26.11 3.63
CA GLY A 148 -1.78 26.56 4.45
C GLY A 148 -0.40 26.13 3.94
N ASP A 149 -0.31 25.47 2.78
CA ASP A 149 0.95 24.97 2.23
C ASP A 149 1.65 26.05 1.39
N PHE A 150 2.79 26.55 1.87
CA PHE A 150 3.61 27.54 1.16
C PHE A 150 4.24 26.98 -0.13
N SER A 151 4.37 25.65 -0.24
CA SER A 151 4.92 24.97 -1.41
C SER A 151 3.83 24.33 -2.28
N PHE A 152 2.65 24.97 -2.37
CA PHE A 152 1.55 24.44 -3.15
C PHE A 152 1.90 24.36 -4.65
N ASP A 153 2.14 23.14 -5.13
CA ASP A 153 2.27 22.82 -6.54
C ASP A 153 1.07 21.99 -7.01
N LEU A 154 0.20 22.61 -7.83
CA LEU A 154 -0.99 21.93 -8.36
C LEU A 154 -0.63 20.63 -9.08
N TYR A 155 0.51 20.58 -9.78
CA TYR A 155 0.95 19.39 -10.48
C TYR A 155 1.25 18.25 -9.49
N GLY A 156 2.08 18.50 -8.48
CA GLY A 156 2.37 17.54 -7.41
C GLY A 156 1.12 16.99 -6.71
N TYR A 157 0.14 17.87 -6.43
CA TYR A 157 -1.12 17.47 -5.80
C TYR A 157 -2.00 16.60 -6.72
N CYS A 158 -2.11 16.95 -8.01
CA CYS A 158 -2.80 16.13 -9.00
C CYS A 158 -2.15 14.73 -9.14
N MET A 159 -0.81 14.67 -9.14
CA MET A 159 -0.07 13.41 -9.15
C MET A 159 -0.33 12.59 -7.88
N ALA A 160 -0.41 13.24 -6.70
CA ALA A 160 -0.72 12.58 -5.44
C ALA A 160 -2.14 11.96 -5.46
N LEU A 161 -3.15 12.71 -5.90
CA LEU A 161 -4.52 12.21 -6.04
C LEU A 161 -4.63 11.06 -7.04
N THR A 162 -3.92 11.18 -8.17
CA THR A 162 -3.83 10.11 -9.18
C THR A 162 -3.18 8.86 -8.59
N SER A 163 -2.15 9.00 -7.76
CA SER A 163 -1.55 7.88 -7.03
C SER A 163 -2.54 7.18 -6.10
N VAL A 164 -3.41 7.93 -5.42
CA VAL A 164 -4.47 7.38 -4.55
C VAL A 164 -5.50 6.58 -5.36
N PHE A 165 -5.86 7.04 -6.55
CA PHE A 165 -6.74 6.31 -7.46
C PHE A 165 -6.13 4.97 -7.87
N PHE A 166 -4.89 4.97 -8.38
CA PHE A 166 -4.21 3.74 -8.75
C PHE A 166 -3.98 2.82 -7.56
N GLN A 167 -3.70 3.40 -6.38
CA GLN A 167 -3.57 2.66 -5.14
C GLN A 167 -4.84 1.89 -4.79
N THR A 168 -5.97 2.57 -4.92
CA THR A 168 -7.29 2.02 -4.67
C THR A 168 -7.60 0.88 -5.63
N MET A 169 -7.35 1.08 -6.93
CA MET A 169 -7.61 0.07 -7.95
C MET A 169 -6.77 -1.19 -7.75
N TYR A 170 -5.45 -1.08 -7.51
CA TYR A 170 -4.62 -2.26 -7.31
C TYR A 170 -5.05 -3.03 -6.06
N LEU A 171 -5.36 -2.37 -4.93
CA LEU A 171 -5.76 -3.04 -3.70
C LEU A 171 -7.06 -3.83 -3.87
N ILE A 172 -8.03 -3.24 -4.58
CA ILE A 172 -9.30 -3.90 -4.89
C ILE A 172 -9.11 -5.11 -5.80
N LEU A 173 -8.20 -5.03 -6.78
CA LEU A 173 -7.89 -6.17 -7.63
C LEU A 173 -7.15 -7.28 -6.87
N VAL A 174 -6.23 -6.94 -5.97
CA VAL A 174 -5.56 -7.91 -5.07
C VAL A 174 -6.59 -8.62 -4.20
N GLU A 175 -7.51 -7.87 -3.57
CA GLU A 175 -8.60 -8.46 -2.77
C GLU A 175 -9.44 -9.41 -3.63
N LYS A 176 -9.81 -8.98 -4.84
CA LYS A 176 -10.58 -9.79 -5.79
C LYS A 176 -9.84 -11.07 -6.19
N SER A 177 -8.55 -10.98 -6.51
CA SER A 177 -7.72 -12.13 -6.89
C SER A 177 -7.46 -13.09 -5.73
N GLY A 178 -7.38 -12.60 -4.49
CA GLY A 178 -7.34 -13.46 -3.33
C GLY A 178 -8.65 -14.22 -3.12
N ALA A 179 -9.79 -13.52 -3.23
CA ALA A 179 -11.11 -14.07 -2.92
C ALA A 179 -11.71 -14.96 -4.05
N GLU A 180 -11.60 -14.54 -5.31
CA GLU A 180 -12.22 -15.23 -6.45
C GLU A 180 -11.28 -16.23 -7.14
N ASP A 181 -9.98 -15.92 -7.21
CA ASP A 181 -9.00 -16.79 -7.91
C ASP A 181 -8.28 -17.77 -6.96
N GLY A 182 -8.48 -17.62 -5.64
CA GLY A 182 -7.85 -18.43 -4.61
C GLY A 182 -6.32 -18.34 -4.64
N LEU A 183 -5.77 -17.20 -5.12
CA LEU A 183 -4.33 -17.00 -5.21
C LEU A 183 -3.73 -16.69 -3.84
N SER A 184 -2.60 -17.33 -3.52
CA SER A 184 -1.88 -17.06 -2.28
C SER A 184 -1.15 -15.71 -2.34
N SER A 185 -0.79 -15.17 -1.17
CA SER A 185 0.03 -13.94 -1.06
C SER A 185 1.37 -14.08 -1.78
N VAL A 186 1.95 -15.29 -1.76
CA VAL A 186 3.23 -15.59 -2.41
C VAL A 186 3.07 -15.62 -3.93
N ASP A 187 1.97 -16.18 -4.44
CA ASP A 187 1.66 -16.18 -5.87
C ASP A 187 1.52 -14.74 -6.38
N LEU A 188 0.69 -13.94 -5.71
CA LEU A 188 0.47 -12.53 -6.08
C LEU A 188 1.77 -11.73 -6.01
N MET A 189 2.60 -11.95 -4.99
CA MET A 189 3.90 -11.31 -4.88
C MET A 189 4.80 -11.67 -6.06
N PHE A 190 4.93 -12.95 -6.41
CA PHE A 190 5.74 -13.38 -7.55
C PHE A 190 5.26 -12.79 -8.88
N TYR A 191 3.96 -12.93 -9.17
CA TYR A 191 3.41 -12.41 -10.42
C TYR A 191 3.55 -10.89 -10.49
N ASN A 192 3.29 -10.17 -9.38
CA ASN A 192 3.51 -8.73 -9.32
C ASN A 192 4.98 -8.39 -9.56
N SER A 193 5.93 -9.08 -8.94
CA SER A 193 7.36 -8.81 -9.12
C SER A 193 7.79 -8.97 -10.58
N ILE A 194 7.45 -10.10 -11.23
CA ILE A 194 7.85 -10.35 -12.62
C ILE A 194 7.15 -9.39 -13.60
N LEU A 195 5.83 -9.19 -13.45
CA LEU A 195 5.07 -8.32 -14.34
C LEU A 195 5.46 -6.84 -14.18
N SER A 196 6.00 -6.47 -13.01
CA SER A 196 6.46 -5.10 -12.75
C SER A 196 7.80 -4.80 -13.39
N LEU A 197 8.68 -5.79 -13.59
CA LEU A 197 10.01 -5.59 -14.17
C LEU A 197 10.01 -4.82 -15.51
N PRO A 198 9.24 -5.20 -16.55
CA PRO A 198 9.26 -4.48 -17.83
C PRO A 198 8.78 -3.03 -17.68
N PHE A 199 7.76 -2.80 -16.85
CA PHE A 199 7.23 -1.45 -16.62
C PHE A 199 8.23 -0.59 -15.84
N LEU A 200 8.87 -1.16 -14.83
CA LEU A 200 9.88 -0.49 -14.03
C LEU A 200 11.15 -0.20 -14.85
N PHE A 201 11.55 -1.10 -15.72
CA PHE A 201 12.65 -0.88 -16.65
C PHE A 201 12.36 0.31 -17.58
N PHE A 202 11.14 0.36 -18.13
CA PHE A 202 10.68 1.53 -18.89
C PHE A 202 10.69 2.81 -18.06
N LEU A 203 10.22 2.76 -16.81
CA LEU A 203 10.23 3.92 -15.91
C LEU A 203 11.63 4.41 -15.60
N ILE A 204 12.59 3.53 -15.34
CA ILE A 204 13.99 3.91 -15.06
C ILE A 204 14.60 4.66 -16.26
N ILE A 205 14.32 4.21 -17.47
CA ILE A 205 14.78 4.87 -18.70
C ILE A 205 14.08 6.22 -18.84
N ALA A 206 12.76 6.26 -18.66
CA ALA A 206 11.97 7.48 -18.77
C ALA A 206 12.32 8.54 -17.72
N THR A 207 12.69 8.14 -16.49
CA THR A 207 13.15 9.06 -15.44
C THR A 207 14.61 9.48 -15.61
N GLY A 208 15.35 8.85 -16.54
CA GLY A 208 16.76 9.13 -16.77
C GLY A 208 17.67 8.71 -15.62
N GLU A 209 17.21 7.86 -14.70
CA GLU A 209 18.06 7.35 -13.61
C GLU A 209 19.15 6.41 -14.17
N PHE A 210 18.86 5.67 -15.24
CA PHE A 210 19.84 4.82 -15.92
C PHE A 210 20.59 5.60 -17.01
N PRO A 211 21.92 5.42 -17.15
CA PRO A 211 22.79 4.45 -16.47
C PRO A 211 23.46 4.97 -15.19
N HIS A 212 23.32 6.25 -14.87
CA HIS A 212 24.05 6.89 -13.76
C HIS A 212 23.79 6.21 -12.41
N SER A 213 22.56 5.77 -12.17
CA SER A 213 22.16 5.09 -10.94
C SER A 213 22.93 3.79 -10.69
N LEU A 214 23.24 3.03 -11.74
CA LEU A 214 24.04 1.80 -11.63
C LEU A 214 25.52 2.09 -11.38
N THR A 215 26.06 3.15 -11.99
CA THR A 215 27.45 3.55 -11.72
C THR A 215 27.64 4.02 -10.28
N VAL A 216 26.69 4.80 -9.76
CA VAL A 216 26.69 5.25 -8.36
C VAL A 216 26.47 4.08 -7.42
N LEU A 217 25.59 3.15 -7.76
CA LEU A 217 25.36 1.93 -6.98
C LEU A 217 26.62 1.09 -6.89
N SER A 218 27.30 0.84 -8.02
CA SER A 218 28.55 0.08 -8.06
C SER A 218 29.66 0.76 -7.26
N ALA A 219 29.81 2.08 -7.39
CA ALA A 219 30.82 2.83 -6.65
C ALA A 219 30.57 2.86 -5.13
N LYS A 220 29.29 2.79 -4.71
CA LYS A 220 28.92 2.75 -3.29
C LYS A 220 28.87 1.32 -2.73
N ALA A 221 28.70 0.31 -3.59
CA ALA A 221 28.63 -1.10 -3.18
C ALA A 221 29.91 -1.59 -2.48
N ASP A 222 31.05 -0.99 -2.79
CA ASP A 222 32.33 -1.28 -2.12
C ASP A 222 32.32 -0.88 -0.64
N SER A 223 31.45 0.04 -0.23
CA SER A 223 31.27 0.37 1.18
C SER A 223 30.39 -0.67 1.88
N LEU A 224 30.97 -1.36 2.85
CA LEU A 224 30.27 -2.36 3.67
C LEU A 224 29.01 -1.78 4.34
N THR A 225 29.08 -0.55 4.84
CA THR A 225 27.94 0.15 5.47
C THR A 225 26.78 0.35 4.49
N PHE A 226 27.07 0.80 3.28
CA PHE A 226 26.06 0.98 2.24
C PHE A 226 25.46 -0.35 1.80
N SER A 227 26.30 -1.37 1.59
CA SER A 227 25.86 -2.71 1.19
C SER A 227 24.94 -3.36 2.22
N VAL A 228 25.25 -3.24 3.52
CA VAL A 228 24.38 -3.74 4.60
C VAL A 228 23.04 -3.00 4.64
N ILE A 229 23.04 -1.67 4.52
CA ILE A 229 21.81 -0.86 4.52
C ILE A 229 20.94 -1.17 3.30
N LEU A 230 21.57 -1.34 2.14
CA LEU A 230 20.90 -1.77 0.92
C LEU A 230 20.27 -3.16 1.10
N ALA A 231 21.02 -4.14 1.61
CA ALA A 231 20.51 -5.49 1.86
C ALA A 231 19.31 -5.48 2.81
N ILE A 232 19.38 -4.73 3.93
CA ILE A 232 18.26 -4.56 4.87
C ILE A 232 17.05 -3.95 4.16
N SER A 233 17.25 -2.96 3.30
CA SER A 233 16.18 -2.35 2.50
C SER A 233 15.52 -3.31 1.52
N LEU A 234 16.31 -4.19 0.89
CA LEU A 234 15.77 -5.21 0.00
C LEU A 234 14.90 -6.21 0.77
N VAL A 235 15.41 -6.74 1.89
CA VAL A 235 14.68 -7.68 2.75
C VAL A 235 13.40 -7.04 3.29
N MET A 236 13.49 -5.83 3.81
CA MET A 236 12.32 -5.13 4.36
C MET A 236 11.29 -4.76 3.29
N GLY A 237 11.72 -4.45 2.06
CA GLY A 237 10.82 -4.26 0.93
C GLY A 237 10.04 -5.52 0.57
N ILE A 238 10.72 -6.68 0.58
CA ILE A 238 10.08 -7.99 0.37
C ILE A 238 9.06 -8.28 1.48
N VAL A 239 9.45 -8.12 2.75
CA VAL A 239 8.56 -8.34 3.91
C VAL A 239 7.36 -7.41 3.87
N LEU A 240 7.55 -6.15 3.49
CA LEU A 240 6.45 -5.18 3.36
C LEU A 240 5.46 -5.58 2.27
N ASN A 241 5.93 -5.94 1.07
CA ASN A 241 5.05 -6.35 -0.03
C ASN A 241 4.30 -7.64 0.33
N PHE A 242 4.98 -8.62 0.93
CA PHE A 242 4.37 -9.87 1.38
C PHE A 242 3.26 -9.61 2.41
N THR A 243 3.58 -8.88 3.49
CA THR A 243 2.61 -8.58 4.56
C THR A 243 1.46 -7.71 4.05
N MET A 244 1.69 -6.81 3.09
CA MET A 244 0.61 -6.04 2.45
C MET A 244 -0.37 -6.92 1.68
N PHE A 245 0.12 -7.81 0.81
CA PHE A 245 -0.75 -8.72 0.06
C PHE A 245 -1.45 -9.70 1.01
N TRP A 246 -0.73 -10.22 1.99
CA TRP A 246 -1.29 -11.13 2.98
C TRP A 246 -2.40 -10.49 3.82
N CYS A 247 -2.18 -9.26 4.30
CA CYS A 247 -3.22 -8.49 5.00
C CYS A 247 -4.43 -8.23 4.09
N THR A 248 -4.20 -7.95 2.81
CA THR A 248 -5.27 -7.65 1.85
C THR A 248 -6.13 -8.87 1.54
N ILE A 249 -5.53 -10.05 1.40
CA ILE A 249 -6.25 -11.30 1.13
C ILE A 249 -7.01 -11.78 2.38
N VAL A 250 -6.37 -11.75 3.55
CA VAL A 250 -6.99 -12.28 4.79
C VAL A 250 -8.08 -11.36 5.32
N ASN A 251 -7.93 -10.04 5.19
CA ASN A 251 -8.88 -9.08 5.76
C ASN A 251 -9.77 -8.38 4.73
N SER A 252 -9.16 -7.70 3.75
CA SER A 252 -9.74 -6.88 2.66
C SER A 252 -8.81 -5.71 2.32
N ALA A 253 -8.95 -5.15 1.11
CA ALA A 253 -8.34 -3.88 0.70
C ALA A 253 -8.65 -2.77 1.71
N LEU A 254 -9.90 -2.72 2.19
CA LEU A 254 -10.35 -1.73 3.16
C LEU A 254 -9.53 -1.81 4.46
N THR A 255 -9.37 -3.01 5.02
CA THR A 255 -8.62 -3.18 6.28
C THR A 255 -7.14 -2.82 6.09
N THR A 256 -6.54 -3.22 4.96
CA THR A 256 -5.16 -2.84 4.62
C THR A 256 -4.99 -1.31 4.56
N THR A 257 -5.95 -0.59 3.96
CA THR A 257 -5.89 0.88 3.95
C THR A 257 -6.07 1.51 5.33
N ILE A 258 -6.87 0.91 6.23
CA ILE A 258 -7.01 1.38 7.61
C ILE A 258 -5.68 1.27 8.38
N VAL A 259 -5.02 0.10 8.29
CA VAL A 259 -3.66 -0.06 8.87
C VAL A 259 -2.69 0.93 8.23
N GLY A 260 -2.84 1.17 6.91
CA GLY A 260 -2.13 2.20 6.15
C GLY A 260 -2.30 3.62 6.69
N VAL A 261 -3.51 3.98 7.15
CA VAL A 261 -3.77 5.28 7.80
C VAL A 261 -3.10 5.34 9.17
N LEU A 262 -3.25 4.30 10.00
CA LEU A 262 -2.67 4.25 11.34
C LEU A 262 -1.15 4.43 11.31
N LYS A 263 -0.44 3.72 10.41
CA LYS A 263 1.00 3.96 10.20
C LYS A 263 1.29 5.37 9.67
N GLY A 264 0.41 5.93 8.86
CA GLY A 264 0.56 7.27 8.29
C GLY A 264 0.55 8.32 9.39
N VAL A 265 -0.30 8.16 10.41
CA VAL A 265 -0.31 8.99 11.62
C VAL A 265 1.01 8.87 12.37
N GLY A 266 1.49 7.65 12.61
CA GLY A 266 2.77 7.42 13.28
C GLY A 266 3.96 8.03 12.53
N SER A 267 4.04 7.79 11.22
CA SER A 267 5.08 8.35 10.35
C SER A 267 5.04 9.88 10.27
N THR A 268 3.84 10.47 10.23
CA THR A 268 3.69 11.94 10.27
C THR A 268 4.20 12.51 11.58
N THR A 269 3.80 11.92 12.72
CA THR A 269 4.24 12.35 14.05
C THR A 269 5.76 12.26 14.18
N LEU A 270 6.34 11.14 13.77
CA LEU A 270 7.80 10.94 13.73
C LEU A 270 8.48 11.93 12.78
N GLY A 271 7.88 12.19 11.62
CA GLY A 271 8.38 13.17 10.65
C GLY A 271 8.47 14.57 11.26
N PHE A 272 7.41 15.04 11.91
CA PHE A 272 7.42 16.33 12.60
C PHE A 272 8.45 16.40 13.73
N VAL A 273 8.52 15.37 14.59
CA VAL A 273 9.43 15.35 15.75
C VAL A 273 10.89 15.20 15.33
N LEU A 274 11.20 14.38 14.32
CA LEU A 274 12.56 14.09 13.88
C LEU A 274 13.10 15.05 12.82
N LEU A 275 12.24 15.67 12.00
CA LEU A 275 12.69 16.58 10.94
C LEU A 275 12.66 18.05 11.35
N GLY A 276 11.97 18.43 12.43
CA GLY A 276 12.18 19.66 13.23
C GLY A 276 12.26 21.02 12.51
N GLY A 277 12.08 21.07 11.18
CA GLY A 277 12.55 22.17 10.34
C GLY A 277 11.76 22.33 9.04
N VAL A 278 10.53 21.82 8.98
CA VAL A 278 9.61 22.21 7.90
C VAL A 278 8.91 23.49 8.36
N GLU A 279 9.03 24.57 7.59
CA GLU A 279 8.28 25.81 7.78
C GLU A 279 6.79 25.54 7.58
N VAL A 280 6.12 25.06 8.62
CA VAL A 280 4.70 24.75 8.59
C VAL A 280 3.88 25.90 9.13
N HIS A 281 2.99 26.44 8.31
CA HIS A 281 1.99 27.41 8.76
C HIS A 281 1.08 26.76 9.82
N ALA A 282 0.66 27.52 10.84
CA ALA A 282 -0.34 27.07 11.81
C ALA A 282 -1.63 26.48 11.17
N LEU A 283 -1.98 26.97 9.98
CA LEU A 283 -3.12 26.52 9.18
C LEU A 283 -2.87 25.11 8.59
N ASN A 284 -1.65 24.85 8.11
CA ASN A 284 -1.21 23.53 7.64
C ASN A 284 -1.25 22.49 8.78
N ILE A 285 -0.70 22.85 9.96
CA ILE A 285 -0.71 21.97 11.14
C ILE A 285 -2.15 21.65 11.56
N THR A 286 -3.01 22.67 11.61
CA THR A 286 -4.42 22.51 12.01
C THR A 286 -5.17 21.60 11.03
N GLY A 287 -4.96 21.78 9.72
CA GLY A 287 -5.50 20.89 8.68
C GLY A 287 -5.00 19.45 8.83
N LEU A 288 -3.71 19.25 9.08
CA LEU A 288 -3.13 17.92 9.32
C LEU A 288 -3.67 17.25 10.60
N VAL A 289 -3.92 18.00 11.67
CA VAL A 289 -4.54 17.47 12.89
C VAL A 289 -5.98 17.05 12.64
N ILE A 290 -6.78 17.88 11.96
CA ILE A 290 -8.16 17.55 11.58
C ILE A 290 -8.19 16.31 10.68
N ASN A 291 -7.29 16.25 9.70
CA ASN A 291 -7.16 15.10 8.80
C ASN A 291 -6.76 13.81 9.56
N THR A 292 -5.83 13.93 10.52
CA THR A 292 -5.42 12.83 11.40
C THR A 292 -6.61 12.32 12.21
N PHE A 293 -7.35 13.24 12.84
CA PHE A 293 -8.54 12.92 13.61
C PHE A 293 -9.62 12.24 12.77
N GLY A 294 -9.90 12.76 11.58
CA GLY A 294 -10.83 12.16 10.62
C GLY A 294 -10.43 10.73 10.23
N GLY A 295 -9.14 10.48 9.96
CA GLY A 295 -8.63 9.14 9.63
C GLY A 295 -8.74 8.15 10.79
N VAL A 296 -8.49 8.60 12.03
CA VAL A 296 -8.67 7.77 13.24
C VAL A 296 -10.15 7.49 13.50
N TRP A 297 -11.02 8.50 13.39
CA TRP A 297 -12.46 8.34 13.51
C TRP A 297 -12.99 7.36 12.48
N TYR A 298 -12.56 7.48 11.23
CA TYR A 298 -12.92 6.56 10.15
C TYR A 298 -12.57 5.12 10.51
N SER A 299 -11.33 4.90 10.96
CA SER A 299 -10.83 3.60 11.39
C SER A 299 -11.67 3.01 12.52
N TYR A 300 -12.01 3.84 13.52
CA TYR A 300 -12.86 3.46 14.64
C TYR A 300 -14.31 3.15 14.21
N ALA A 301 -14.91 4.00 13.39
CA ALA A 301 -16.27 3.84 12.88
C ALA A 301 -16.42 2.54 12.09
N LYS A 302 -15.42 2.19 11.27
CA LYS A 302 -15.36 0.92 10.56
C LYS A 302 -15.12 -0.28 11.46
N TYR A 303 -14.22 -0.16 12.43
CA TYR A 303 -14.01 -1.20 13.44
C TYR A 303 -15.32 -1.53 14.18
N LYS A 304 -16.08 -0.50 14.57
CA LYS A 304 -17.39 -0.64 15.23
C LYS A 304 -18.43 -1.29 14.31
N GLN A 305 -18.43 -1.01 13.00
CA GLN A 305 -19.30 -1.68 12.03
C GLN A 305 -18.99 -3.17 11.91
N LYS A 306 -17.70 -3.52 11.80
CA LYS A 306 -17.27 -4.93 11.72
C LYS A 306 -17.69 -5.72 12.97
N LYS A 307 -17.70 -5.08 14.14
CA LYS A 307 -18.24 -5.68 15.38
C LYS A 307 -19.77 -5.76 15.42
N LYS A 308 -20.48 -4.75 14.89
CA LYS A 308 -21.96 -4.69 14.89
C LYS A 308 -22.63 -5.58 13.85
N THR A 309 -21.92 -6.01 12.83
CA THR A 309 -22.33 -7.10 11.94
C THR A 309 -21.67 -8.39 12.45
N PRO A 310 -22.20 -9.07 13.48
CA PRO A 310 -21.86 -10.48 13.67
C PRO A 310 -22.30 -11.21 12.39
N ARG A 311 -21.50 -12.18 11.94
CA ARG A 311 -21.81 -13.12 10.83
C ARG A 311 -23.31 -13.32 10.72
N LYS A 312 -23.98 -12.68 9.75
CA LYS A 312 -25.23 -13.23 9.25
C LYS A 312 -24.81 -14.49 8.51
N ILE A 313 -24.86 -15.60 9.24
CA ILE A 313 -24.85 -16.95 8.70
C ILE A 313 -25.82 -16.89 7.52
N GLN A 314 -25.31 -17.17 6.34
CA GLN A 314 -26.12 -17.38 5.15
C GLN A 314 -26.91 -18.66 5.37
N HIS A 315 -28.04 -18.55 6.06
CA HIS A 315 -29.00 -19.62 6.28
C HIS A 315 -30.38 -19.15 5.82
N ASP A 316 -30.48 -18.55 4.63
CA ASP A 316 -31.75 -18.13 4.01
C ASP A 316 -31.72 -18.36 2.48
N VAL A 317 -31.11 -19.45 2.01
CA VAL A 317 -31.29 -19.92 0.62
C VAL A 317 -31.84 -21.35 0.56
N GLU A 318 -31.92 -22.08 1.67
CA GLU A 318 -32.38 -23.48 1.67
C GLU A 318 -33.84 -23.72 2.10
N SER A 319 -34.63 -22.68 2.42
CA SER A 319 -36.02 -22.86 2.90
C SER A 319 -37.13 -22.61 1.88
N HIS A 320 -36.83 -22.26 0.63
CA HIS A 320 -37.86 -22.01 -0.40
C HIS A 320 -37.73 -22.81 -1.70
N ALA A 321 -36.88 -23.84 -1.74
CA ALA A 321 -36.78 -24.75 -2.90
C ALA A 321 -37.55 -26.08 -2.73
N HIS A 322 -38.28 -26.26 -1.64
CA HIS A 322 -39.22 -27.38 -1.50
C HIS A 322 -40.54 -26.90 -0.91
N LYS A 323 -41.43 -26.45 -1.80
CA LYS A 323 -42.88 -26.68 -1.71
C LYS A 323 -43.50 -26.45 -3.08
#